data_AF-A0A931V0N9-F1
#
_entry.id   AF-A0A931V0N9-F1
#
_cell.length_a   1.000
_cell.length_b   1.000
_cell.length_c   1.000
_cell.angle_alpha   90.00
_cell.angle_beta   90.00
_cell.angle_gamma   90.00
#
_symmetry.space_group_name_H-M   'P 1'
#
loop_
_entity.id
_entity.type
_entity.pdbx_description
1 polymer ?
#
loop_
_entity_poly.entity_id
_entity_poly.type
_entity_poly.pdbx_seq_one_letter_code
_entity_poly.pdbx_strand_id
1 'polypeptide(L)'
;MDDADRLELTRLFVAAITAELKAFSEESVPMSGSAFAAAVSRLRDNPLASRFSVLTTVAGPMCPDFQEGMAIAQSAGLISRLNPSFQRFTVNLSGRQVRGLASDPQFAAARYLAKEYLALTLGSPDAGARDDHTMA
;
A
#
# COMPACT_ATOMS: atom_id res chain seq x y z
N MET A 1 -6.12 1.41 17.59
CA MET A 1 -4.67 1.31 17.32
C MET A 1 -4.05 2.58 17.86
N ASP A 2 -2.99 2.49 18.67
CA ASP A 2 -2.22 3.67 19.06
C ASP A 2 -1.22 4.08 17.97
N ASP A 3 -0.61 5.26 18.11
CA ASP A 3 0.26 5.83 17.08
C ASP A 3 1.58 5.06 16.88
N ALA A 4 2.10 4.38 17.91
CA ALA A 4 3.32 3.60 17.79
C ALA A 4 3.08 2.33 16.96
N ASP A 5 1.99 1.62 17.27
CA ASP A 5 1.52 0.48 16.47
C ASP A 5 1.26 0.87 15.01
N ARG A 6 0.63 2.03 14.79
CA ARG A 6 0.32 2.53 13.45
C ARG A 6 1.58 2.88 12.65
N LEU A 7 2.57 3.49 13.30
CA LEU A 7 3.85 3.80 12.69
C LEU A 7 4.58 2.52 12.27
N GLU A 8 4.59 1.50 13.13
CA GLU A 8 5.23 0.22 12.83
C GLU A 8 4.58 -0.47 11.63
N LEU A 9 3.26 -0.59 11.63
CA LEU A 9 2.51 -1.20 10.52
C LEU A 9 2.70 -0.44 9.22
N THR A 10 2.67 0.88 9.26
CA THR A 10 2.89 1.71 8.08
C THR A 10 4.31 1.58 7.58
N ARG A 11 5.31 1.53 8.47
CA ARG A 11 6.71 1.35 8.09
C ARG A 11 6.92 0.02 7.37
N LEU A 12 6.36 -1.06 7.89
CA LEU A 12 6.40 -2.37 7.24
C LEU A 12 5.72 -2.34 5.87
N PHE A 13 4.55 -1.70 5.78
CA PHE A 13 3.82 -1.54 4.52
C PHE A 13 4.61 -0.73 3.48
N VAL A 14 5.17 0.43 3.84
CA VAL A 14 5.98 1.27 2.93
C VAL A 14 7.24 0.53 2.47
N ALA A 15 7.90 -0.19 3.37
CA ALA A 15 9.05 -1.02 3.02
C ALA A 15 8.67 -2.17 2.08
N ALA A 16 7.50 -2.78 2.29
CA ALA A 16 6.96 -3.79 1.40
C ALA A 16 6.63 -3.22 0.01
N ILE A 17 6.00 -2.05 -0.08
CA ILE A 17 5.78 -1.34 -1.36
C ILE A 17 7.11 -1.11 -2.08
N THR A 18 8.13 -0.64 -1.36
CA THR A 18 9.48 -0.43 -1.91
C THR A 18 10.12 -1.73 -2.41
N ALA A 19 9.82 -2.86 -1.78
CA ALA A 19 10.32 -4.17 -2.20
C ALA A 19 9.60 -4.71 -3.47
N GLU A 20 8.33 -4.34 -3.67
CA GLU A 20 7.52 -4.78 -4.80
C GLU A 20 7.71 -3.90 -6.05
N LEU A 21 7.90 -2.60 -5.87
CA LEU A 21 8.35 -1.71 -6.94
C LEU A 21 9.80 -2.09 -7.25
N LYS A 22 10.05 -2.70 -8.41
CA LYS A 22 11.40 -3.15 -8.81
C LYS A 22 12.40 -2.02 -8.54
N ALA A 23 13.47 -2.34 -7.82
CA ALA A 23 14.44 -1.50 -7.10
C ALA A 23 14.97 -0.16 -7.71
N PHE A 24 14.51 0.35 -8.85
CA PHE A 24 15.15 1.46 -9.56
C PHE A 24 14.21 2.37 -10.37
N SER A 25 13.02 2.67 -9.87
CA SER A 25 12.26 3.78 -10.42
C SER A 25 11.76 4.66 -9.29
N GLU A 26 11.86 5.98 -9.47
CA GLU A 26 11.14 6.99 -8.68
C GLU A 26 9.63 6.86 -8.92
N GLU A 27 9.10 5.64 -8.74
CA GLU A 27 7.75 5.26 -9.06
C GLU A 27 6.84 5.88 -8.01
N SER A 28 6.25 6.98 -8.44
CA SER A 28 5.16 7.61 -7.73
C SER A 28 4.01 6.61 -7.65
N VAL A 29 3.63 6.19 -6.46
CA VAL A 29 2.52 5.26 -6.20
C VAL A 29 1.24 6.07 -5.98
N PRO A 30 0.10 5.72 -6.61
CA PRO A 30 -1.18 6.32 -6.27
C PRO A 30 -1.44 6.18 -4.78
N MET A 31 -1.91 7.24 -4.11
CA MET A 31 -2.39 7.21 -2.74
C MET A 31 -3.90 6.98 -2.78
N SER A 32 -4.34 5.72 -2.72
CA SER A 32 -5.76 5.37 -2.85
C SER A 32 -6.28 4.67 -1.61
N GLY A 33 -7.00 5.41 -0.77
CA GLY A 33 -7.63 4.85 0.43
C GLY A 33 -8.66 3.76 0.13
N SER A 34 -9.37 3.88 -1.00
CA SER A 34 -10.37 2.87 -1.42
C SER A 34 -9.70 1.58 -1.89
N ALA A 35 -8.61 1.66 -2.66
CA ALA A 35 -7.84 0.49 -3.07
C ALA A 35 -7.18 -0.19 -1.86
N PHE A 36 -6.67 0.58 -0.91
CA PHE A 36 -6.14 0.03 0.35
C PHE A 36 -7.22 -0.68 1.16
N ALA A 37 -8.39 -0.05 1.33
CA ALA A 37 -9.52 -0.66 2.04
C ALA A 37 -10.01 -1.96 1.36
N ALA A 38 -10.00 -2.00 0.02
CA ALA A 38 -10.30 -3.21 -0.74
C ALA A 38 -9.23 -4.30 -0.56
N ALA A 39 -7.94 -3.95 -0.58
CA ALA A 39 -6.84 -4.89 -0.32
C ALA A 39 -6.95 -5.52 1.08
N VAL A 40 -7.20 -4.69 2.10
CA VAL A 40 -7.43 -5.16 3.48
C VAL A 40 -8.64 -6.09 3.56
N SER A 41 -9.73 -5.74 2.87
CA SER A 41 -10.95 -6.55 2.88
C SER A 41 -10.79 -7.91 2.17
N ARG A 42 -9.92 -8.00 1.16
CA ARG A 42 -9.60 -9.26 0.47
C ARG A 42 -8.65 -10.15 1.29
N LEU A 43 -7.76 -9.52 2.05
CA LEU A 43 -6.73 -10.20 2.82
C LEU A 43 -7.09 -10.27 4.31
N ARG A 44 -8.36 -10.56 4.66
CA ARG A 44 -8.81 -10.60 6.06
C ARG A 44 -8.03 -11.60 6.93
N ASP A 45 -7.54 -12.69 6.34
CA ASP A 45 -6.71 -13.70 7.01
C ASP A 45 -5.23 -13.32 7.12
N ASN A 46 -4.81 -12.22 6.46
CA ASN A 46 -3.45 -11.71 6.58
C ASN A 46 -3.29 -10.99 7.93
N PRO A 47 -2.29 -11.37 8.75
CA PRO A 47 -2.15 -10.88 10.12
C PRO A 47 -1.83 -9.39 10.22
N LEU A 48 -1.32 -8.79 9.15
CA LEU A 48 -1.06 -7.35 9.08
C LEU A 48 -2.30 -6.59 8.60
N ALA A 49 -3.00 -7.11 7.59
CA ALA A 49 -4.24 -6.51 7.08
C ALA A 49 -5.36 -6.49 8.13
N SER A 50 -5.49 -7.55 8.95
CA SER A 50 -6.51 -7.66 9.99
C SER A 50 -6.39 -6.60 11.09
N ARG A 51 -5.24 -5.93 11.21
CA ARG A 51 -5.00 -4.83 12.15
C ARG A 51 -5.55 -3.50 11.66
N PHE A 52 -5.85 -3.35 10.36
CA PHE A 52 -6.42 -2.11 9.81
C PHE A 52 -7.93 -2.09 9.92
N SER A 53 -8.48 -0.94 10.34
CA SER A 53 -9.93 -0.74 10.39
C SER A 53 -10.45 -0.30 9.02
N VAL A 54 -11.35 -1.08 8.45
CA VAL A 54 -12.08 -0.69 7.22
C VAL A 54 -13.49 -0.28 7.59
N LEU A 55 -13.86 0.93 7.21
CA LEU A 55 -15.20 1.49 7.33
C LEU A 55 -15.89 1.47 5.98
N THR A 56 -17.09 0.89 5.91
CA THR A 56 -17.92 0.96 4.71
C THR A 56 -18.79 2.22 4.78
N THR A 57 -18.66 3.10 3.78
CA THR A 57 -19.45 4.34 3.69
C THR A 57 -20.26 4.39 2.40
N VAL A 58 -21.15 5.38 2.26
CA VAL A 58 -21.91 5.62 1.03
C VAL A 58 -21.00 5.89 -0.18
N ALA A 59 -19.82 6.46 0.05
CA ALA A 59 -18.79 6.70 -0.97
C ALA A 59 -17.89 5.48 -1.24
N GLY A 60 -18.15 4.34 -0.60
CA GLY A 60 -17.36 3.11 -0.68
C GLY A 60 -16.52 2.82 0.57
N PRO A 61 -15.71 1.75 0.53
CA PRO A 61 -14.85 1.36 1.65
C PRO A 61 -13.70 2.35 1.83
N MET A 62 -13.45 2.72 3.07
CA MET A 62 -12.37 3.61 3.47
C MET A 62 -11.56 2.99 4.61
N CYS A 63 -10.27 3.32 4.65
CA CYS A 63 -9.38 2.95 5.73
C CYS A 63 -8.78 4.24 6.33
N PRO A 64 -9.33 4.77 7.44
CA PRO A 64 -8.81 6.00 8.05
C PRO A 64 -7.36 5.83 8.53
N ASP A 65 -7.05 4.63 9.05
CA ASP A 65 -5.69 4.25 9.48
C ASP A 65 -4.66 4.38 8.35
N PHE A 66 -5.07 4.24 7.09
CA PHE A 66 -4.17 4.40 5.95
C PHE A 66 -3.74 5.85 5.76
N GLN A 67 -4.66 6.82 5.79
CA GLN A 67 -4.29 8.22 5.60
C GLN A 67 -3.42 8.73 6.75
N GLU A 68 -3.77 8.39 7.98
CA GLU A 68 -3.01 8.73 9.18
C GLU A 68 -1.62 8.07 9.14
N GLY A 69 -1.55 6.78 8.80
CA GLY A 69 -0.29 6.07 8.60
C GLY A 69 0.59 6.75 7.56
N MET A 70 0.05 7.07 6.39
CA MET A 70 0.80 7.73 5.32
C MET A 70 1.28 9.14 5.71
N ALA A 71 0.53 9.88 6.53
CA ALA A 71 0.99 11.16 7.08
C ALA A 71 2.18 10.95 8.03
N ILE A 72 2.10 9.96 8.93
CA ILE A 72 3.20 9.58 9.83
C ILE A 72 4.44 9.16 9.03
N ALA A 73 4.28 8.34 7.99
CA ALA A 73 5.38 7.91 7.14
C ALA A 73 6.05 9.08 6.40
N GLN A 74 5.28 10.11 6.02
CA GLN A 74 5.82 11.33 5.45
C GLN A 74 6.64 12.11 6.47
N SER A 75 6.11 12.31 7.69
CA SER A 75 6.83 12.99 8.78
C SER A 75 8.11 12.25 9.20
N ALA A 76 8.11 10.92 9.11
CA ALA A 76 9.26 10.07 9.36
C ALA A 76 10.25 9.97 8.17
N GLY A 77 9.99 10.66 7.06
CA GLY A 77 10.85 10.67 5.87
C GLY A 77 10.87 9.37 5.06
N LEU A 78 9.97 8.42 5.35
CA LEU A 78 9.87 7.13 4.65
C LEU A 78 9.29 7.29 3.24
N ILE A 79 8.44 8.29 3.06
CA ILE A 79 7.84 8.67 1.78
C ILE A 79 7.91 10.19 1.58
N SER A 80 7.79 10.63 0.34
CA SER A 80 7.54 12.01 -0.05
C SER A 80 6.25 12.10 -0.86
N ARG A 81 5.51 13.22 -0.78
CA ARG A 81 4.34 13.46 -1.64
C ARG A 81 4.74 14.49 -2.70
N LEU A 82 4.71 14.08 -3.98
CA LEU A 82 5.17 14.92 -5.10
C LEU A 82 4.06 15.82 -5.69
N ASN A 83 2.78 15.58 -5.37
CA ASN A 83 1.65 16.36 -5.90
C ASN A 83 0.86 17.06 -4.77
N PRO A 84 0.55 18.37 -4.88
CA PRO A 84 -0.25 19.12 -3.89
C PRO A 84 -1.64 18.53 -3.60
N SER A 85 -2.20 17.72 -4.50
CA SER A 85 -3.50 17.05 -4.28
C SER A 85 -3.42 15.80 -3.41
N PHE A 86 -2.24 15.44 -2.86
CA PHE A 86 -2.03 14.23 -2.06
C PHE A 86 -2.46 12.92 -2.74
N GLN A 87 -2.43 12.92 -4.07
CA GLN A 87 -2.88 11.79 -4.89
C GLN A 87 -1.83 10.72 -5.08
N ARG A 88 -0.55 11.04 -4.82
CA ARG A 88 0.56 10.11 -5.02
C ARG A 88 1.66 10.32 -3.99
N PHE A 89 2.41 9.28 -3.72
CA PHE A 89 3.59 9.30 -2.86
C PHE A 89 4.75 8.57 -3.54
N THR A 90 5.97 8.95 -3.21
CA THR A 90 7.20 8.29 -3.63
C THR A 90 7.87 7.71 -2.40
N VAL A 91 8.33 6.47 -2.47
CA VAL A 91 9.05 5.82 -1.38
C VAL A 91 10.49 6.32 -1.35
N ASN A 92 11.02 6.61 -0.15
CA ASN A 92 12.38 7.12 0.03
C ASN A 92 13.32 6.04 0.63
N LEU A 93 12.86 4.80 0.74
CA LEU A 93 13.61 3.73 1.38
C LEU A 93 14.66 3.13 0.44
N SER A 94 15.90 3.08 0.90
CA SER A 94 16.96 2.35 0.21
C SER A 94 16.79 0.83 0.33
N GLY A 95 17.32 0.08 -0.63
CA GLY A 95 17.34 -1.39 -0.56
C GLY A 95 18.07 -1.96 0.67
N ARG A 96 18.90 -1.17 1.37
CA ARG A 96 19.50 -1.56 2.67
C ARG A 96 18.49 -1.47 3.80
N GLN A 97 17.69 -0.40 3.85
CA GLN A 97 16.63 -0.23 4.85
C GLN A 97 15.54 -1.29 4.69
N VAL A 98 15.14 -1.60 3.44
CA VAL A 98 14.18 -2.67 3.15
C VAL A 98 14.73 -4.03 3.60
N ARG A 99 16.00 -4.33 3.31
CA ARG A 99 16.64 -5.59 3.76
C ARG A 99 16.71 -5.71 5.29
N GLY A 100 16.90 -4.61 6.01
CA GLY A 100 16.84 -4.61 7.47
C GLY A 100 15.47 -5.00 8.02
N LEU A 101 14.40 -4.66 7.29
CA LEU A 101 13.02 -4.99 7.65
C LEU A 101 12.59 -6.37 7.10
N ALA A 102 13.33 -6.95 6.17
CA ALA A 102 13.04 -8.28 5.62
C ALA A 102 13.17 -9.42 6.64
N SER A 103 13.83 -9.17 7.78
CA SER A 103 13.94 -10.13 8.88
C SER A 103 12.75 -10.06 9.85
N ASP A 104 11.85 -9.08 9.70
CA ASP A 104 10.67 -8.94 10.53
C ASP A 104 9.64 -10.04 10.16
N PRO A 105 9.10 -10.79 11.15
CA PRO A 105 8.13 -11.86 10.89
C PRO A 105 6.85 -11.36 10.21
N GLN A 106 6.48 -10.09 10.41
CA GLN A 106 5.32 -9.46 9.78
C GLN A 106 5.63 -8.93 8.37
N PHE A 107 6.90 -8.87 7.94
CA PHE A 107 7.25 -8.33 6.63
C PHE A 107 6.67 -9.14 5.48
N ALA A 108 6.59 -10.46 5.61
CA ALA A 108 5.93 -11.31 4.60
C ALA A 108 4.45 -10.93 4.44
N ALA A 109 3.75 -10.72 5.57
CA ALA A 109 2.36 -10.28 5.57
C ALA A 109 2.20 -8.87 4.95
N ALA A 110 3.12 -7.96 5.26
CA ALA A 110 3.19 -6.63 4.64
C ALA A 110 3.36 -6.71 3.12
N ARG A 111 4.22 -7.61 2.62
CA ARG A 111 4.43 -7.83 1.19
C ARG A 111 3.18 -8.30 0.46
N TYR A 112 2.43 -9.23 1.04
CA TYR A 112 1.15 -9.65 0.45
C TYR A 112 0.16 -8.49 0.36
N LEU A 113 0.03 -7.68 1.43
CA LEU A 113 -0.83 -6.50 1.40
C LEU A 113 -0.37 -5.46 0.38
N ALA A 114 0.94 -5.21 0.29
CA ALA A 114 1.53 -4.29 -0.67
C ALA A 114 1.28 -4.72 -2.13
N LYS A 115 1.47 -6.01 -2.44
CA LYS A 115 1.16 -6.56 -3.78
C LYS A 115 -0.29 -6.32 -4.16
N GLU A 116 -1.21 -6.63 -3.25
CA GLU A 116 -2.64 -6.53 -3.54
C GLU A 116 -3.10 -5.08 -3.65
N TYR A 117 -2.54 -4.20 -2.82
CA TYR A 117 -2.71 -2.76 -2.97
C TYR A 117 -2.19 -2.24 -4.32
N LEU A 118 -0.99 -2.65 -4.74
CA LEU A 118 -0.38 -2.23 -6.01
C LEU A 118 -1.20 -2.74 -7.21
N ALA A 119 -1.65 -3.99 -7.18
CA ALA A 119 -2.52 -4.54 -8.22
C ALA A 119 -3.83 -3.76 -8.36
N LEU A 120 -4.43 -3.34 -7.23
CA LEU A 120 -5.65 -2.53 -7.20
C LEU A 120 -5.44 -1.07 -7.61
N THR A 121 -4.24 -0.52 -7.43
CA THR A 121 -3.95 0.90 -7.68
C THR A 121 -3.33 1.18 -9.04
N LEU A 122 -2.49 0.28 -9.53
CA LEU A 122 -1.82 0.42 -10.83
C LEU A 122 -2.60 -0.26 -11.96
N GLY A 123 -3.67 -0.99 -11.62
CA GLY A 123 -4.30 -1.96 -12.51
C GLY A 123 -3.43 -3.22 -12.61
N SER A 124 -4.04 -4.39 -12.58
CA SER A 124 -3.32 -5.62 -12.92
C SER A 124 -2.65 -5.43 -14.28
N PRO A 125 -1.37 -5.84 -14.49
CA PRO A 125 -0.80 -5.92 -15.83
C PRO A 125 -1.61 -6.86 -16.76
N ASP A 126 -2.54 -7.65 -16.20
CA ASP A 126 -3.47 -8.55 -16.88
C ASP A 126 -4.85 -7.94 -17.21
N ALA A 127 -5.05 -6.62 -17.07
CA ALA A 127 -6.29 -5.96 -17.50
C ALA A 127 -6.29 -5.54 -19.00
N GLY A 128 -5.36 -6.09 -19.79
CA GLY A 128 -5.16 -5.77 -21.21
C GLY A 128 -5.31 -6.95 -22.17
N ALA A 129 -5.91 -8.06 -21.75
CA ALA A 129 -6.09 -9.23 -22.62
C ALA A 129 -7.41 -9.97 -22.35
N ARG A 130 -8.55 -9.35 -22.70
CA ARG A 130 -9.79 -10.04 -23.07
C ARG A 130 -10.82 -9.07 -23.66
N ASP A 131 -10.42 -8.33 -24.68
CA ASP A 131 -11.37 -7.92 -25.72
C ASP A 131 -11.53 -9.11 -26.68
N ASP A 132 -12.38 -10.06 -26.29
CA ASP A 132 -12.98 -10.99 -27.25
C ASP A 132 -14.49 -11.03 -27.00
N HIS A 133 -15.17 -10.08 -27.63
CA HIS A 133 -16.48 -10.35 -28.21
C HIS A 133 -16.51 -9.70 -29.59
N THR A 134 -15.97 -10.45 -30.54
CA THR A 134 -16.47 -10.57 -31.90
C THR A 134 -17.98 -10.31 -31.94
N MET A 135 -18.36 -9.16 -32.47
CA MET A 135 -19.64 -8.99 -33.14
C MET A 135 -19.40 -9.11 -34.65
N ALA A 136 -20.40 -9.73 -35.30
CA ALA A 136 -20.54 -10.05 -36.73
C ALA A 136 -19.96 -11.41 -37.15
#